data_AF-A0A5C5T1C6-F1
#
_entry.id   AF-A0A5C5T1C6-F1
#
_cell.length_a   1.000
_cell.length_b   1.000
_cell.length_c   1.000
_cell.angle_alpha   90.00
_cell.angle_beta   90.00
_cell.angle_gamma   90.00
#
_symmetry.space_group_name_H-M   'P 1'
#
loop_
_entity.id
_entity.type
_entity.pdbx_description
1 polymer ?
#
loop_
_entity_poly.entity_id
_entity_poly.type
_entity_poly.pdbx_seq_one_letter_code
_entity_poly.pdbx_strand_id
1 'polypeptide(L)'
;MVVQSTAWKHMMLNGSIVLYGKTRILDKNSRKIEAEGFEIIRFDCREWDGGMFHQEVAEKLSFPVYYGANLNAFDDCLSDLPINHIGILLVFTHYESFLAKHPELAIDILEIIQLNSWRFLLKGKALMSFIHSSDPKITIPAIGGMVPEWNAEEWFDKDRGI
;
A
#
# COMPACT_ATOMS: atom_id res chain seq x y z
N MET A 1 2.57 -31.02 -6.20
CA MET A 1 2.07 -29.95 -5.31
C MET A 1 1.40 -28.91 -6.17
N VAL A 2 0.08 -28.76 -6.06
CA VAL A 2 -0.66 -27.76 -6.83
C VAL A 2 -0.37 -26.39 -6.22
N VAL A 3 0.52 -25.61 -6.83
CA VAL A 3 0.61 -24.17 -6.54
C VAL A 3 -0.57 -23.52 -7.26
N GLN A 4 -1.72 -23.45 -6.60
CA GLN A 4 -2.85 -22.62 -7.05
C GLN A 4 -3.37 -21.78 -5.89
N SER A 5 -2.70 -20.65 -5.70
CA SER A 5 -3.32 -19.33 -5.64
C SER A 5 -2.20 -18.31 -5.87
N THR A 6 -2.41 -17.37 -6.80
CA THR A 6 -1.53 -16.23 -7.03
C THR A 6 -2.34 -14.95 -6.85
N ALA A 7 -3.07 -14.85 -5.74
CA ALA A 7 -3.95 -13.72 -5.46
C ALA A 7 -3.18 -12.41 -5.51
N TRP A 8 -1.95 -12.39 -4.98
CA TRP A 8 -1.07 -11.23 -5.06
C TRP A 8 -0.76 -10.84 -6.51
N LYS A 9 -0.50 -11.81 -7.41
CA LYS A 9 -0.23 -11.51 -8.84
C LYS A 9 -1.45 -10.91 -9.52
N HIS A 10 -2.65 -11.45 -9.26
CA HIS A 10 -3.88 -10.89 -9.82
C HIS A 10 -4.12 -9.46 -9.35
N MET A 11 -3.85 -9.18 -8.07
CA MET A 11 -3.99 -7.85 -7.50
C MET A 11 -2.93 -6.86 -8.01
N MET A 12 -1.77 -7.34 -8.47
CA MET A 12 -0.71 -6.50 -9.04
C MET A 12 -0.84 -6.22 -10.54
N LEU A 13 -1.83 -6.79 -11.23
CA LEU A 13 -1.96 -6.67 -12.69
C LEU A 13 -2.03 -5.21 -13.17
N ASN A 14 -2.67 -4.33 -12.39
CA ASN A 14 -2.92 -2.94 -12.74
C ASN A 14 -2.18 -1.96 -11.83
N GLY A 15 -1.08 -2.39 -11.22
CA GLY A 15 -0.28 -1.60 -10.29
C GLY A 15 -0.16 -2.25 -8.91
N SER A 16 0.69 -1.68 -8.06
CA SER A 16 0.96 -2.21 -6.71
C SER A 16 -0.02 -1.70 -5.65
N ILE A 17 -0.86 -0.73 -6.02
CA ILE A 17 -1.79 -0.03 -5.13
C ILE A 17 -3.21 -0.45 -5.48
N VAL A 18 -3.94 -0.96 -4.49
CA VAL A 18 -5.33 -1.42 -4.65
C VAL A 18 -6.24 -0.71 -3.64
N LEU A 19 -7.36 -0.17 -4.11
CA LEU A 19 -8.32 0.55 -3.28
C LEU A 19 -9.36 -0.39 -2.65
N TYR A 20 -9.74 -0.08 -1.41
CA TYR A 20 -10.73 -0.80 -0.63
C TYR A 20 -11.70 0.17 0.05
N GLY A 21 -13.00 -0.14 -0.02
CA GLY A 21 -14.05 0.65 0.63
C GLY A 21 -14.53 0.00 1.91
N LYS A 22 -14.70 -1.33 1.87
CA LYS A 22 -15.15 -2.12 3.02
C LYS A 22 -13.97 -2.78 3.72
N THR A 23 -13.78 -2.43 4.99
CA THR A 23 -12.80 -3.07 5.89
C THR A 23 -12.90 -4.60 5.90
N ARG A 24 -14.12 -5.16 5.85
CA ARG A 24 -14.33 -6.62 5.76
C ARG A 24 -13.67 -7.25 4.52
N ILE A 25 -13.71 -6.57 3.38
CA ILE A 25 -13.10 -7.06 2.13
C ILE A 25 -11.59 -6.89 2.19
N LEU A 26 -11.12 -5.74 2.69
CA LEU A 26 -9.70 -5.50 2.98
C LEU A 26 -9.12 -6.62 3.84
N ASP A 27 -9.69 -6.89 5.01
CA ASP A 27 -9.16 -7.89 5.94
C ASP A 27 -9.25 -9.32 5.41
N LYS A 28 -10.24 -9.61 4.56
CA LYS A 28 -10.32 -10.90 3.86
C LYS A 28 -9.16 -11.04 2.88
N ASN A 29 -8.88 -10.01 2.09
CA ASN A 29 -7.83 -10.06 1.08
C ASN A 29 -6.44 -9.99 1.71
N SER A 30 -6.22 -9.17 2.74
CA SER A 30 -4.96 -9.18 3.50
C SER A 30 -4.63 -10.56 4.05
N ARG A 31 -5.61 -11.29 4.60
CA ARG A 31 -5.41 -12.68 5.08
C ARG A 31 -5.06 -13.66 3.96
N LYS A 32 -5.59 -13.47 2.75
CA LYS A 32 -5.19 -14.29 1.59
C LYS A 32 -3.74 -14.01 1.19
N ILE A 33 -3.33 -12.75 1.19
CA ILE A 33 -1.97 -12.34 0.86
C ILE A 33 -0.98 -12.81 1.93
N GLU A 34 -1.33 -12.71 3.20
CA GLU A 34 -0.57 -13.26 4.32
C GLU A 34 -0.36 -14.78 4.18
N ALA A 35 -1.42 -15.52 3.86
CA ALA A 35 -1.35 -16.97 3.63
C ALA A 35 -0.48 -17.36 2.40
N GLU A 36 -0.27 -16.43 1.47
CA GLU A 36 0.66 -16.60 0.34
C GLU A 36 2.12 -16.29 0.75
N GLY A 37 2.40 -15.91 1.99
CA GLY A 37 3.76 -15.69 2.50
C GLY A 37 4.24 -14.24 2.42
N PHE A 38 3.31 -13.29 2.49
CA PHE A 38 3.61 -11.88 2.68
C PHE A 38 3.63 -11.51 4.16
N GLU A 39 4.56 -10.64 4.53
CA GLU A 39 4.48 -9.91 5.78
C GLU A 39 3.49 -8.74 5.65
N ILE A 40 2.60 -8.58 6.63
CA ILE A 40 1.56 -7.55 6.60
C ILE A 40 1.89 -6.45 7.60
N ILE A 41 2.03 -5.22 7.13
CA ILE A 41 2.34 -4.06 7.97
C ILE A 41 1.20 -3.06 7.84
N ARG A 42 0.57 -2.72 8.96
CA ARG A 42 -0.68 -1.93 8.97
C ARG A 42 -0.46 -0.54 9.56
N PHE A 43 -1.11 0.46 8.98
CA PHE A 43 -1.05 1.86 9.36
C PHE A 43 -2.47 2.43 9.47
N ASP A 44 -2.74 3.17 10.55
CA ASP A 44 -3.98 3.94 10.69
C ASP A 44 -3.70 5.42 10.39
N CYS A 45 -4.09 5.86 9.20
CA CYS A 45 -3.76 7.16 8.67
C CYS A 45 -4.71 8.28 9.11
N ARG A 46 -5.69 7.98 9.99
CA ARG A 46 -6.70 8.96 10.42
C ARG A 46 -6.08 10.24 10.99
N GLU A 47 -5.07 10.06 11.83
CA GLU A 47 -4.36 11.15 12.49
C GLU A 47 -3.04 11.50 11.83
N TRP A 48 -2.70 10.91 10.69
CA TRP A 48 -1.44 11.21 10.03
C TRP A 48 -1.34 12.68 9.62
N ASP A 49 -0.17 13.23 9.93
CA ASP A 49 0.41 14.42 9.33
C ASP A 49 1.81 14.06 8.78
N GLY A 50 2.54 15.05 8.26
CA GLY A 50 3.88 14.81 7.72
C GLY A 50 4.89 14.25 8.73
N GLY A 51 4.78 14.59 10.01
CA GLY A 51 5.68 14.10 11.05
C GLY A 51 5.29 12.70 11.54
N MET A 52 4.00 12.47 11.81
CA MET A 52 3.47 11.20 12.27
C MET A 52 3.68 10.09 11.25
N PHE A 53 3.53 10.39 9.96
CA PHE A 53 3.87 9.46 8.87
C PHE A 53 5.30 8.93 9.05
N HIS A 54 6.29 9.84 9.10
CA HIS A 54 7.70 9.47 9.18
C HIS A 54 8.03 8.68 10.44
N GLN A 55 7.46 9.08 11.58
CA GLN A 55 7.64 8.35 12.85
C GLN A 55 7.10 6.92 12.75
N GLU A 56 5.87 6.75 12.28
CA GLU A 56 5.20 5.45 12.27
C GLU A 56 5.81 4.48 11.25
N VAL A 57 6.17 4.96 10.04
CA VAL A 57 6.85 4.10 9.07
C VAL A 57 8.25 3.70 9.53
N ALA A 58 8.99 4.60 10.17
CA ALA A 58 10.32 4.28 10.67
C ALA A 58 10.26 3.21 11.76
N GLU A 59 9.30 3.32 12.69
CA GLU A 59 9.08 2.34 13.74
C GLU A 59 8.63 0.98 13.16
N LYS A 60 7.56 0.96 12.35
CA LYS A 60 6.95 -0.29 11.89
C LYS A 60 7.75 -1.01 10.82
N LEU A 61 8.50 -0.28 9.99
CA LEU A 61 9.40 -0.87 8.99
C LEU A 61 10.82 -1.08 9.54
N SER A 62 11.05 -0.79 10.82
CA SER A 62 12.36 -0.92 11.48
C SER A 62 13.47 -0.18 10.72
N PHE A 63 13.18 1.05 10.27
CA PHE A 63 14.18 1.90 9.63
C PHE A 63 15.33 2.23 10.59
N PRO A 64 16.54 2.48 10.05
CA PRO A 64 17.71 2.76 10.87
C PRO A 64 17.57 4.07 11.65
N VAL A 65 18.32 4.18 12.76
CA VAL A 65 18.36 5.38 13.63
C VAL A 65 18.75 6.66 12.88
N TYR A 66 19.46 6.54 11.76
CA TYR A 66 19.83 7.68 10.91
C TYR A 66 18.73 8.08 9.90
N TYR A 67 17.52 7.54 10.01
CA TYR A 67 16.40 7.90 9.14
C TYR A 67 16.10 9.41 9.21
N GLY A 68 16.26 10.10 8.08
CA GLY A 68 16.20 11.56 8.01
C GLY A 68 14.80 12.19 8.01
N ALA A 69 13.74 11.39 8.20
CA ALA A 69 12.34 11.85 8.26
C ALA A 69 11.94 12.82 7.13
N ASN A 70 12.29 12.45 5.90
CA ASN A 70 11.90 13.15 4.66
C ASN A 70 11.69 12.12 3.53
N LEU A 71 11.11 12.55 2.41
CA LEU A 71 10.76 11.64 1.31
C LEU A 71 11.96 10.96 0.64
N ASN A 72 13.11 11.62 0.54
CA ASN A 72 14.32 10.97 0.03
C ASN A 72 14.79 9.86 0.96
N ALA A 73 14.82 10.13 2.27
CA ALA A 73 15.15 9.12 3.27
C ALA A 73 14.13 7.96 3.29
N PHE A 74 12.85 8.25 3.02
CA PHE A 74 11.79 7.24 2.87
C PHE A 74 12.04 6.33 1.66
N ASP A 75 12.31 6.90 0.48
CA ASP A 75 12.65 6.11 -0.72
C ASP A 75 13.90 5.26 -0.49
N ASP A 76 14.97 5.87 0.04
CA ASP A 76 16.24 5.17 0.31
C ASP A 76 16.00 3.96 1.23
N CYS A 77 15.37 4.17 2.40
CA CYS A 77 15.15 3.09 3.35
C CYS A 77 14.14 2.04 2.85
N LEU A 78 13.11 2.44 2.10
CA LEU A 78 12.14 1.51 1.54
C LEU A 78 12.78 0.63 0.44
N SER A 79 13.67 1.19 -0.37
CA SER A 79 14.32 0.49 -1.50
C SER A 79 15.24 -0.66 -1.07
N ASP A 80 15.75 -0.56 0.16
CA ASP A 80 16.66 -1.52 0.79
C ASP A 80 16.00 -2.34 1.91
N LEU A 81 14.67 -2.25 2.05
CA LEU A 81 13.92 -3.00 3.05
C LEU A 81 14.14 -4.52 2.87
N PRO A 82 14.50 -5.26 3.93
CA PRO A 82 14.70 -6.70 3.84
C PRO A 82 13.35 -7.42 3.68
N ILE A 83 13.08 -7.93 2.47
CA ILE A 83 11.85 -8.68 2.18
C ILE A 83 12.06 -10.19 2.38
N ASN A 84 11.44 -10.73 3.43
CA ASN A 84 11.36 -12.15 3.70
C ASN A 84 10.35 -12.86 2.77
N HIS A 85 10.52 -14.18 2.58
CA HIS A 85 9.59 -15.02 1.80
C HIS A 85 9.23 -14.42 0.43
N ILE A 86 7.94 -14.13 0.18
CA ILE A 86 7.45 -13.60 -1.10
C ILE A 86 7.50 -12.08 -1.14
N GLY A 87 7.02 -11.40 -0.10
CA GLY A 87 6.75 -9.98 -0.19
C GLY A 87 6.32 -9.29 1.10
N ILE A 88 6.11 -7.98 1.00
CA ILE A 88 5.49 -7.15 2.04
C ILE A 88 4.23 -6.51 1.47
N LEU A 89 3.14 -6.54 2.25
CA LEU A 89 1.92 -5.80 1.98
C LEU A 89 1.78 -4.71 3.04
N LEU A 90 1.84 -3.46 2.59
CA LEU A 90 1.53 -2.29 3.40
C LEU A 90 0.01 -2.04 3.34
N VAL A 91 -0.65 -1.91 4.48
CA VAL A 91 -2.10 -1.67 4.56
C VAL A 91 -2.33 -0.34 5.24
N PHE A 92 -2.93 0.60 4.54
CA PHE A 92 -3.22 1.93 5.02
C PHE A 92 -4.74 2.09 5.17
N THR A 93 -5.21 2.37 6.38
CA THR A 93 -6.64 2.61 6.63
C THR A 93 -6.92 4.08 6.91
N HIS A 94 -8.08 4.56 6.47
CA HIS A 94 -8.51 5.96 6.64
C HIS A 94 -7.62 6.93 5.85
N TYR A 95 -7.12 6.49 4.68
CA TYR A 95 -6.16 7.25 3.89
C TYR A 95 -6.75 8.56 3.34
N GLU A 96 -8.07 8.63 3.16
CA GLU A 96 -8.81 9.85 2.83
C GLU A 96 -8.55 10.98 3.82
N SER A 97 -8.36 10.66 5.10
CA SER A 97 -8.09 11.66 6.14
C SER A 97 -6.73 12.31 5.94
N PHE A 98 -5.72 11.50 5.61
CA PHE A 98 -4.37 11.98 5.34
C PHE A 98 -4.29 12.71 3.99
N LEU A 99 -4.89 12.15 2.95
CA LEU A 99 -4.95 12.74 1.62
C LEU A 99 -5.63 14.12 1.64
N ALA A 100 -6.70 14.30 2.44
CA ALA A 100 -7.37 15.58 2.57
C ALA A 100 -6.51 16.64 3.30
N LYS A 101 -5.69 16.23 4.27
CA LYS A 101 -4.81 17.13 5.05
C LYS A 101 -3.53 17.50 4.27
N HIS A 102 -2.91 16.52 3.60
CA HIS A 102 -1.61 16.64 2.95
C HIS A 102 -1.62 15.96 1.58
N PRO A 103 -2.33 16.51 0.58
CA PRO A 103 -2.55 15.84 -0.70
C PRO A 103 -1.25 15.50 -1.44
N GLU A 104 -0.34 16.46 -1.60
CA GLU A 104 0.93 16.25 -2.31
C GLU A 104 1.76 15.14 -1.64
N LEU A 105 1.96 15.25 -0.33
CA LEU A 105 2.72 14.25 0.44
C LEU A 105 2.09 12.85 0.36
N ALA A 106 0.77 12.76 0.49
CA ALA A 106 0.05 11.49 0.42
C ALA A 106 0.18 10.84 -0.97
N ILE A 107 0.27 11.62 -2.04
CA ILE A 107 0.53 11.11 -3.39
C ILE A 107 2.00 10.70 -3.55
N ASP A 108 2.95 11.54 -3.10
CA ASP A 108 4.38 11.24 -3.20
C ASP A 108 4.77 9.94 -2.48
N ILE A 109 4.15 9.65 -1.34
CA ILE A 109 4.34 8.39 -0.62
C ILE A 109 3.91 7.19 -1.46
N LEU A 110 2.75 7.29 -2.15
CA LEU A 110 2.26 6.24 -3.03
C LEU A 110 3.16 6.07 -4.26
N GLU A 111 3.67 7.17 -4.83
CA GLU A 111 4.65 7.14 -5.93
C GLU A 111 5.93 6.39 -5.54
N ILE A 112 6.50 6.70 -4.37
CA ILE A 112 7.69 6.03 -3.86
C ILE A 112 7.44 4.53 -3.64
N ILE A 113 6.30 4.16 -3.07
CA ILE A 113 5.90 2.76 -2.90
C ILE A 113 5.79 2.06 -4.26
N GLN A 114 5.11 2.68 -5.23
CA GLN A 114 4.90 2.10 -6.56
C GLN A 114 6.21 1.90 -7.30
N LEU A 115 7.13 2.86 -7.22
CA LEU A 115 8.47 2.75 -7.82
C LEU A 115 9.27 1.62 -7.18
N ASN A 116 9.27 1.52 -5.85
CA ASN A 116 9.98 0.46 -5.14
C ASN A 116 9.35 -0.92 -5.37
N SER A 117 8.03 -1.00 -5.60
CA SER A 117 7.37 -2.23 -6.02
C SER A 117 7.99 -2.82 -7.28
N TRP A 118 8.22 -1.99 -8.31
CA TRP A 118 8.93 -2.42 -9.52
C TRP A 118 10.36 -2.88 -9.23
N ARG A 119 11.11 -2.14 -8.39
CA ARG A 119 12.50 -2.50 -8.01
C ARG A 119 12.55 -3.86 -7.29
N PHE A 120 11.59 -4.15 -6.41
CA PHE A 120 11.52 -5.44 -5.72
C PHE A 120 11.14 -6.59 -6.66
N LEU A 121 10.25 -6.36 -7.64
CA LEU A 121 9.90 -7.37 -8.64
C LEU A 121 11.14 -7.84 -9.43
N LEU A 122 12.06 -6.94 -9.77
CA LEU A 122 13.34 -7.29 -10.42
C LEU A 122 14.22 -8.19 -9.53
N LYS A 123 14.07 -8.10 -8.21
CA LYS A 123 14.76 -8.95 -7.21
C LYS A 123 13.99 -10.24 -6.91
N GLY A 124 12.88 -10.52 -7.61
CA GLY A 124 12.03 -11.68 -7.35
C GLY A 124 11.19 -11.57 -6.07
N LYS A 125 10.98 -10.35 -5.57
CA LYS A 125 10.23 -10.01 -4.36
C LYS A 125 9.03 -9.13 -4.71
N ALA A 126 8.03 -9.06 -3.83
CA ALA A 126 6.86 -8.21 -4.04
C ALA A 126 6.71 -7.17 -2.93
N LEU A 127 6.42 -5.93 -3.31
CA LEU A 127 5.93 -4.89 -2.42
C LEU A 127 4.59 -4.41 -2.96
N MET A 128 3.56 -4.41 -2.10
CA MET A 128 2.19 -4.02 -2.44
C MET A 128 1.62 -3.10 -1.39
N SER A 129 0.59 -2.33 -1.77
CA SER A 129 -0.17 -1.49 -0.87
C SER A 129 -1.67 -1.63 -1.04
N PHE A 130 -2.38 -1.84 0.05
CA PHE A 130 -3.83 -1.71 0.10
C PHE A 130 -4.20 -0.40 0.78
N ILE A 131 -5.01 0.39 0.08
CA ILE A 131 -5.45 1.71 0.54
C ILE A 131 -6.94 1.62 0.83
N HIS A 132 -7.30 1.75 2.10
CA HIS A 132 -8.69 1.81 2.51
C HIS A 132 -9.15 3.25 2.70
N SER A 133 -10.31 3.54 2.11
CA SER A 133 -11.04 4.79 2.26
C SER A 133 -12.52 4.55 2.51
N SER A 134 -13.08 5.25 3.49
CA SER A 134 -14.52 5.26 3.75
C SER A 134 -15.26 6.18 2.77
N ASP A 135 -14.54 7.08 2.08
CA ASP A 135 -15.09 7.85 0.96
C ASP A 135 -15.10 6.98 -0.31
N PRO A 136 -16.28 6.54 -0.79
CA PRO A 136 -16.38 5.68 -1.96
C PRO A 136 -16.04 6.42 -3.27
N LYS A 137 -15.88 7.75 -3.23
CA LYS A 137 -15.52 8.63 -4.35
C LYS A 137 -14.08 9.12 -4.27
N ILE A 138 -13.26 8.59 -3.35
CA ILE A 138 -11.84 8.95 -3.29
C ILE A 138 -11.20 8.81 -4.69
N THR A 139 -10.48 9.84 -5.09
CA THR A 139 -9.72 9.86 -6.34
C THR A 139 -8.24 9.94 -6.02
N ILE A 140 -7.49 8.98 -6.53
CA ILE A 140 -6.03 9.00 -6.52
C ILE A 140 -5.60 9.15 -7.99
N PRO A 141 -4.71 10.11 -8.32
CA PRO A 141 -4.19 10.24 -9.67
C PRO A 141 -3.44 8.98 -10.10
N ALA A 142 -3.02 8.92 -11.36
CA ALA A 142 -2.12 7.87 -11.79
C ALA A 142 -0.83 7.92 -10.96
N ILE A 143 -0.44 6.79 -10.37
CA ILE A 143 0.77 6.60 -9.58
C ILE A 143 1.72 5.71 -10.40
N GLY A 144 2.92 6.19 -10.69
CA GLY A 144 3.88 5.47 -11.52
C GLY A 144 3.33 5.10 -12.91
N GLY A 145 2.39 5.89 -13.43
CA GLY A 145 1.71 5.66 -14.70
C GLY A 145 0.50 4.71 -14.65
N MET A 146 0.14 4.18 -13.48
CA MET A 146 -1.02 3.31 -13.28
C MET A 146 -2.06 4.01 -12.42
N VAL A 147 -3.34 4.01 -12.82
CA VAL A 147 -4.42 4.53 -11.97
C VAL A 147 -4.75 3.49 -10.92
N PRO A 148 -4.68 3.79 -9.61
CA PRO A 148 -5.09 2.84 -8.58
C PRO A 148 -6.56 2.47 -8.74
N GLU A 149 -6.83 1.16 -8.83
CA GLU A 149 -8.17 0.64 -9.05
C GLU A 149 -8.76 0.07 -7.77
N TRP A 150 -10.09 0.08 -7.67
CA TRP A 150 -10.81 -0.64 -6.63
C TRP A 150 -10.60 -2.14 -6.80
N ASN A 151 -10.51 -2.84 -5.67
CA ASN A 151 -10.46 -4.30 -5.68
C ASN A 151 -11.66 -4.89 -6.46
N ALA A 152 -11.50 -6.12 -6.94
CA ALA A 152 -12.46 -6.76 -7.85
C ALA A 152 -13.90 -6.86 -7.30
N GLU A 153 -14.11 -6.83 -5.98
CA GLU A 153 -15.45 -6.87 -5.35
C GLU A 153 -16.10 -5.49 -5.20
N GLU A 154 -15.34 -4.41 -5.40
CA GLU A 154 -15.78 -3.02 -5.21
C GLU A 154 -15.54 -2.17 -6.47
N TRP A 155 -15.27 -2.82 -7.61
CA TRP A 155 -14.99 -2.18 -8.89
C TRP A 155 -16.15 -1.29 -9.37
N PHE A 156 -17.37 -1.83 -9.38
CA PHE A 156 -18.54 -1.08 -9.85
C PHE A 156 -19.02 -0.09 -8.79
N ASP A 157 -19.49 1.08 -9.24
CA ASP A 157 -20.05 2.13 -8.37
C ASP A 157 -21.16 1.61 -7.45
N LYS A 158 -22.06 0.77 -8.00
CA LYS A 158 -23.15 0.14 -7.23
C LYS A 158 -22.65 -0.68 -6.03
N ASP A 159 -21.47 -1.30 -6.16
CA ASP A 159 -20.91 -2.16 -5.12
C ASP A 159 -20.31 -1.31 -3.99
N ARG A 160 -20.02 -0.03 -4.27
CA ARG A 160 -19.64 1.02 -3.31
C ARG A 160 -20.81 1.88 -2.83
N GLY A 161 -22.03 1.63 -3.33
CA GLY A 161 -23.24 2.36 -2.93
C GLY A 161 -23.40 3.73 -3.60
N ILE A 162 -22.77 3.93 -4.77
CA ILE A 162 -22.91 5.10 -5.65
C ILE A 162 -23.75 4.70 -6.85
#